data_AF-A0A7G1IHQ0-F1
#
_entry.id   AF-A0A7G1IHQ0-F1
#
_cell.length_a   1.000
_cell.length_b   1.000
_cell.length_c   1.000
_cell.angle_alpha   90.00
_cell.angle_beta   90.00
_cell.angle_gamma   90.00
#
_symmetry.space_group_name_H-M   'P 1'
#
loop_
_entity.id
_entity.type
_entity.pdbx_description
1 polymer ?
#
loop_
_entity_poly.entity_id
_entity_poly.type
_entity_poly.pdbx_seq_one_letter_code
_entity_poly.pdbx_strand_id
1 'polypeptide(L)'
;MTSTQQAPVAASLRWRAVLLAAVAACAACGIVYELALLTLSASLDGGGIVATSLIVAGYIAALGAGALLVKPLLARAAITFITVEVLLGIVGGLSAAALYVTFAFIGGSLWVLALGTALIGGLVGAEVPLLMTLLQSGRVAEATDTGRTLANLTAADYLGALLGGLSWPFVLLPHLGMIRGAAATGIVNLVAAAVVSVFLLRRVVGVRQLVTALGALTAALGLLVTLLAGARGIETTSRQRLYTDPIIAYRHTAYQEIVVTRRGDDLRLYLDGGLQFATVDEYRYSESLVYPALGSGARSVLVLGGGDGLAARELLRQPGVQQIVQVELDPAVVELARTTMRGANGGSLDDPRVHVVIDDAMSWLRGPGRGPSMRSSPTCPTRTRPCWPACIRPSSTRWPPVHWPRRTDGGAGGQPVLDADRVLAHGVVGAGRGVRGDALPRLCAHVR
;
A
#
# COMPACT_ATOMS: atom_id res chain seq x y z
N MET A 1 -28.70 -58.78 20.08
CA MET A 1 -28.44 -57.60 19.24
C MET A 1 -28.37 -56.38 20.12
N THR A 2 -27.21 -56.14 20.73
CA THR A 2 -26.95 -54.95 21.55
C THR A 2 -26.35 -53.89 20.63
N SER A 3 -27.17 -52.90 20.28
CA SER A 3 -26.75 -51.69 19.58
C SER A 3 -25.83 -50.89 20.50
N THR A 4 -24.51 -51.00 20.29
CA THR A 4 -23.55 -50.04 20.82
C THR A 4 -23.81 -48.67 20.20
N GLN A 5 -24.59 -47.83 20.90
CA GLN A 5 -24.60 -46.39 20.69
C GLN A 5 -23.17 -45.88 20.95
N GLN A 6 -22.45 -45.52 19.89
CA GLN A 6 -21.23 -44.75 20.01
C GLN A 6 -21.59 -43.36 20.57
N ALA A 7 -21.15 -43.09 21.79
CA ALA A 7 -21.29 -41.77 22.41
C ALA A 7 -20.60 -40.70 21.53
N PRO A 8 -21.17 -39.49 21.41
CA PRO A 8 -20.57 -38.42 20.64
C PRO A 8 -19.22 -38.06 21.27
N VAL A 9 -18.15 -38.12 20.47
CA VAL A 9 -16.80 -37.72 20.89
C VAL A 9 -16.85 -36.23 21.26
N ALA A 10 -16.88 -35.93 22.56
CA ALA A 10 -16.69 -34.58 23.06
C ALA A 10 -15.31 -34.10 22.61
N ALA A 11 -15.27 -33.26 21.57
CA ALA A 11 -14.04 -32.69 21.07
C ALA A 11 -13.36 -31.93 22.23
N SER A 12 -12.19 -32.43 22.67
CA SER A 12 -11.41 -31.80 23.74
C SER A 12 -11.18 -30.31 23.45
N LEU A 13 -11.09 -29.47 24.48
CA LEU A 13 -10.87 -28.02 24.34
C LEU A 13 -9.70 -27.69 23.37
N ARG A 14 -8.64 -28.52 23.40
CA ARG A 14 -7.47 -28.44 22.52
C ARG A 14 -7.81 -28.60 21.04
N TRP A 15 -8.76 -29.48 20.70
CA TRP A 15 -9.20 -29.70 19.32
C TRP A 15 -9.88 -28.49 18.72
N ARG A 16 -10.80 -27.89 19.49
CA ARG A 16 -11.53 -26.69 19.07
C ARG A 16 -10.56 -25.52 18.87
N ALA A 17 -9.58 -25.38 19.77
CA ALA A 17 -8.55 -24.35 19.64
C ALA A 17 -7.69 -24.51 18.38
N VAL A 18 -7.21 -25.73 18.09
CA VAL A 18 -6.39 -25.99 16.88
C VAL A 18 -7.18 -25.70 15.61
N LEU A 19 -8.46 -26.11 15.56
CA LEU A 19 -9.29 -25.85 14.39
C LEU A 19 -9.54 -24.35 14.21
N LEU A 20 -9.92 -23.63 15.26
CA LEU A 20 -10.15 -22.17 15.16
C LEU A 20 -8.87 -21.42 14.78
N ALA A 21 -7.70 -21.86 15.27
CA ALA A 21 -6.42 -21.30 14.87
C ALA A 21 -6.12 -21.54 13.38
N ALA A 22 -6.45 -22.73 12.87
CA ALA A 22 -6.28 -23.03 11.45
C ALA A 22 -7.22 -22.19 10.57
N VAL A 23 -8.50 -22.05 10.96
CA VAL A 23 -9.46 -21.17 10.27
C VAL A 23 -8.96 -19.74 10.24
N ALA A 24 -8.49 -19.22 11.38
CA ALA A 24 -7.91 -17.89 11.43
C ALA A 24 -6.66 -17.75 10.55
N ALA A 25 -5.82 -18.79 10.47
CA ALA A 25 -4.64 -18.78 9.60
C ALA A 25 -5.01 -18.78 8.10
N CYS A 26 -5.98 -19.60 7.67
CA CYS A 26 -6.46 -19.62 6.29
C CYS A 26 -7.09 -18.27 5.90
N ALA A 27 -7.96 -17.73 6.75
CA ALA A 27 -8.58 -16.41 6.55
C ALA A 27 -7.52 -15.28 6.47
N ALA A 28 -6.49 -15.34 7.33
CA ALA A 28 -5.37 -14.41 7.26
C ALA A 28 -4.64 -14.50 5.92
N CYS A 29 -4.39 -15.73 5.42
CA CYS A 29 -3.73 -15.93 4.13
C CYS A 29 -4.55 -15.39 2.96
N GLY A 30 -5.87 -15.65 2.95
CA GLY A 30 -6.78 -15.13 1.93
C GLY A 30 -6.73 -13.60 1.80
N ILE A 31 -6.85 -12.88 2.92
CA ILE A 31 -6.75 -11.41 2.94
C ILE A 31 -5.35 -10.93 2.53
N VAL A 32 -4.29 -11.61 2.96
CA VAL A 32 -2.94 -11.24 2.54
C VAL A 32 -2.78 -11.34 1.03
N TYR A 33 -3.34 -12.37 0.38
CA TYR A 33 -3.29 -12.48 -1.07
C TYR A 33 -4.08 -11.39 -1.78
N GLU A 34 -5.27 -11.03 -1.29
CA GLU A 34 -6.04 -9.90 -1.83
C GLU A 34 -5.24 -8.59 -1.73
N LEU A 35 -4.63 -8.32 -0.58
CA LEU A 35 -3.78 -7.16 -0.39
C LEU A 35 -2.52 -7.19 -1.27
N ALA A 36 -1.93 -8.38 -1.49
CA ALA A 36 -0.81 -8.53 -2.41
C ALA A 36 -1.19 -8.15 -3.85
N LEU A 37 -2.39 -8.54 -4.31
CA LEU A 37 -2.93 -8.14 -5.62
C LEU A 37 -3.11 -6.61 -5.71
N LEU A 38 -3.65 -6.00 -4.65
CA LEU A 38 -3.86 -4.55 -4.57
C LEU A 38 -2.52 -3.79 -4.60
N THR A 39 -1.54 -4.21 -3.80
CA THR A 39 -0.20 -3.61 -3.78
C THR A 39 0.46 -3.73 -5.16
N LEU A 40 0.35 -4.89 -5.79
CA LEU A 40 0.94 -5.10 -7.11
C LEU A 40 0.29 -4.20 -8.16
N SER A 41 -1.04 -4.12 -8.17
CA SER A 41 -1.79 -3.21 -9.06
C SER A 41 -1.40 -1.75 -8.84
N ALA A 42 -1.15 -1.35 -7.60
CA ALA A 42 -0.69 0.00 -7.27
C ALA A 42 0.71 0.26 -7.82
N SER A 43 1.64 -0.67 -7.62
CA SER A 43 3.05 -0.52 -8.02
C SER A 43 3.31 -0.58 -9.52
N LEU A 44 2.47 -1.30 -10.28
CA LEU A 44 2.71 -1.55 -11.71
C LEU A 44 1.87 -0.66 -12.64
N ASP A 45 0.65 -0.31 -12.24
CA ASP A 45 -0.30 0.47 -13.06
C ASP A 45 -0.70 1.80 -12.39
N GLY A 46 0.01 2.19 -11.34
CA GLY A 46 -0.20 3.46 -10.62
C GLY A 46 -1.44 3.51 -9.72
N GLY A 47 -2.15 2.40 -9.52
CA GLY A 47 -3.17 2.27 -8.47
C GLY A 47 -4.52 2.94 -8.74
N GLY A 48 -5.05 2.83 -9.96
CA GLY A 48 -6.33 3.41 -10.32
C GLY A 48 -7.52 2.90 -9.49
N ILE A 49 -8.44 3.81 -9.10
CA ILE A 49 -9.67 3.50 -8.34
C ILE A 49 -10.48 2.37 -9.01
N VAL A 50 -10.48 2.31 -10.34
CA VAL A 50 -11.18 1.27 -11.11
C VAL A 50 -10.59 -0.12 -10.83
N ALA A 51 -9.26 -0.26 -10.89
CA ALA A 51 -8.57 -1.53 -10.64
C ALA A 51 -8.77 -1.98 -9.19
N THR A 52 -8.59 -1.07 -8.22
CA THR A 52 -8.86 -1.33 -6.80
C THR A 52 -10.31 -1.77 -6.56
N SER A 53 -11.27 -1.08 -7.16
CA SER A 53 -12.70 -1.43 -7.02
C SER A 53 -13.00 -2.78 -7.64
N LEU A 54 -12.40 -3.11 -8.79
CA LEU A 54 -12.58 -4.40 -9.45
C LEU A 54 -11.99 -5.53 -8.63
N ILE A 55 -10.81 -5.33 -8.01
CA ILE A 55 -10.18 -6.33 -7.15
C ILE A 55 -11.08 -6.57 -5.92
N VAL A 56 -11.45 -5.54 -5.17
CA VAL A 56 -12.26 -5.71 -3.94
C VAL A 56 -13.65 -6.28 -4.24
N ALA A 57 -14.39 -5.69 -5.19
CA ALA A 57 -15.73 -6.16 -5.51
C ALA A 57 -15.70 -7.55 -6.19
N GLY A 58 -14.72 -7.78 -7.06
CA GLY A 58 -14.50 -9.07 -7.71
C GLY A 58 -14.12 -10.16 -6.71
N TYR A 59 -13.31 -9.83 -5.70
CA TYR A 59 -12.92 -10.75 -4.64
C TYR A 59 -14.13 -11.18 -3.82
N ILE A 60 -14.97 -10.23 -3.39
CA ILE A 60 -16.23 -10.54 -2.67
C ILE A 60 -17.17 -11.39 -3.53
N ALA A 61 -17.33 -11.07 -4.81
CA ALA A 61 -18.14 -11.87 -5.73
C ALA A 61 -17.56 -13.29 -5.89
N ALA A 62 -16.24 -13.43 -5.97
CA ALA A 62 -15.55 -14.69 -6.07
C ALA A 62 -15.69 -15.54 -4.80
N LEU A 63 -15.66 -14.94 -3.60
CA LEU A 63 -15.97 -15.62 -2.34
C LEU A 63 -17.35 -16.28 -2.40
N GLY A 64 -18.36 -15.54 -2.85
CA GLY A 64 -19.72 -16.06 -3.02
C GLY A 64 -19.79 -17.19 -4.06
N ALA A 65 -19.12 -17.01 -5.21
CA ALA A 65 -19.07 -18.03 -6.26
C ALA A 65 -18.38 -19.32 -5.77
N GLY A 66 -17.26 -19.21 -5.06
CA GLY A 66 -16.54 -20.33 -4.46
C GLY A 66 -17.42 -21.14 -3.49
N ALA A 67 -18.14 -20.45 -2.61
CA ALA A 67 -19.07 -21.07 -1.67
C ALA A 67 -20.21 -21.84 -2.36
N LEU A 68 -20.65 -21.38 -3.54
CA LEU A 68 -21.65 -22.07 -4.35
C LEU A 68 -21.07 -23.25 -5.14
N LEU A 69 -19.90 -23.06 -5.76
CA LEU A 69 -19.24 -24.06 -6.60
C LEU A 69 -18.76 -25.28 -5.82
N VAL A 70 -18.48 -25.14 -4.52
CA VAL A 70 -18.04 -26.25 -3.68
C VAL A 70 -19.18 -27.17 -3.23
N LYS A 71 -20.44 -26.76 -3.33
CA LYS A 71 -21.62 -27.55 -2.92
C LYS A 71 -21.63 -29.02 -3.37
N PRO A 72 -21.39 -29.36 -4.65
CA PRO A 72 -21.36 -30.77 -5.10
C PRO A 72 -20.20 -31.57 -4.50
N LEU A 73 -19.16 -30.90 -3.99
CA LEU A 73 -17.96 -31.53 -3.44
C LEU A 73 -18.02 -31.71 -1.91
N LEU A 74 -19.09 -31.26 -1.26
CA LEU A 74 -19.27 -31.37 0.20
C LEU A 74 -19.36 -32.83 0.69
N ALA A 75 -19.81 -33.75 -0.16
CA ALA A 75 -19.80 -35.18 0.15
C ALA A 75 -18.38 -35.74 0.41
N ARG A 76 -17.35 -35.05 -0.08
CA ARG A 76 -15.93 -35.36 0.14
C ARG A 76 -15.21 -34.21 0.83
N ALA A 77 -15.91 -33.47 1.69
CA ALA A 77 -15.43 -32.21 2.29
C ALA A 77 -14.00 -32.29 2.83
N ALA A 78 -13.63 -33.41 3.45
CA ALA A 78 -12.29 -33.70 3.95
C ALA A 78 -11.18 -33.55 2.88
N ILE A 79 -11.32 -34.25 1.77
CA ILE A 79 -10.31 -34.28 0.70
C ILE A 79 -10.39 -32.99 -0.12
N THR A 80 -11.61 -32.48 -0.33
CA THR A 80 -11.84 -31.21 -1.02
C THR A 80 -11.19 -30.05 -0.26
N PHE A 81 -11.30 -30.01 1.07
CA PHE A 81 -10.65 -29.00 1.91
C PHE A 81 -9.14 -29.00 1.72
N ILE A 82 -8.47 -30.15 1.85
CA ILE A 82 -7.02 -30.22 1.62
C ILE A 82 -6.65 -29.79 0.20
N THR A 83 -7.43 -30.21 -0.79
CA THR A 83 -7.20 -29.81 -2.19
C THR A 83 -7.30 -28.29 -2.36
N VAL A 84 -8.33 -27.67 -1.78
CA VAL A 84 -8.52 -26.20 -1.81
C VAL A 84 -7.37 -25.50 -1.12
N GLU A 85 -6.94 -25.97 0.05
CA GLU A 85 -5.81 -25.38 0.79
C GLU A 85 -4.48 -25.48 0.05
N VAL A 86 -4.21 -26.62 -0.59
CA VAL A 86 -3.02 -26.80 -1.43
C VAL A 86 -3.06 -25.87 -2.63
N LEU A 87 -4.21 -25.80 -3.33
CA LEU A 87 -4.39 -24.91 -4.46
C LEU A 87 -4.29 -23.44 -4.04
N LEU A 88 -4.89 -23.05 -2.92
CA LEU A 88 -4.82 -21.69 -2.40
C LEU A 88 -3.39 -21.31 -2.00
N GLY A 89 -2.68 -22.21 -1.32
CA GLY A 89 -1.27 -22.02 -0.98
C GLY A 89 -0.38 -21.85 -2.21
N ILE A 90 -0.60 -22.64 -3.27
CA ILE A 90 0.16 -22.54 -4.52
C ILE A 90 -0.25 -21.29 -5.31
N VAL A 91 -1.52 -21.12 -5.62
CA VAL A 91 -2.03 -20.01 -6.45
C VAL A 91 -1.75 -18.68 -5.76
N GLY A 92 -2.08 -18.57 -4.46
CA GLY A 92 -1.77 -17.39 -3.66
C GLY A 92 -0.27 -17.18 -3.48
N GLY A 93 0.49 -18.22 -3.14
CA GLY A 93 1.94 -18.11 -2.93
C GLY A 93 2.74 -17.77 -4.18
N LEU A 94 2.29 -18.22 -5.36
CA LEU A 94 2.90 -17.89 -6.65
C LEU A 94 2.32 -16.61 -7.28
N SER A 95 1.20 -16.09 -6.78
CA SER A 95 0.45 -15.00 -7.42
C SER A 95 1.30 -13.77 -7.71
N ALA A 96 2.04 -13.28 -6.72
CA ALA A 96 2.89 -12.10 -6.86
C ALA A 96 3.99 -12.32 -7.90
N ALA A 97 4.65 -13.49 -7.90
CA ALA A 97 5.68 -13.81 -8.88
C ALA A 97 5.09 -13.93 -10.29
N ALA A 98 3.97 -14.66 -10.43
CA ALA A 98 3.31 -14.88 -11.70
C ALA A 98 2.85 -13.55 -12.31
N LEU A 99 2.17 -12.72 -11.54
CA LEU A 99 1.68 -11.43 -12.01
C LEU A 99 2.82 -10.46 -12.34
N TYR A 100 3.86 -10.40 -11.50
CA TYR A 100 5.03 -9.56 -11.76
C TYR A 100 5.74 -9.96 -13.07
N VAL A 101 5.94 -11.27 -13.28
CA VAL A 101 6.49 -11.81 -14.53
C VAL A 101 5.55 -11.54 -15.70
N THR A 102 4.25 -11.80 -15.57
CA THR A 102 3.28 -11.53 -16.63
C THR A 102 3.31 -10.07 -17.05
N PHE A 103 3.33 -9.14 -16.10
CA PHE A 103 3.41 -7.72 -16.38
C PHE A 103 4.72 -7.34 -17.10
N ALA A 104 5.84 -7.92 -16.68
CA ALA A 104 7.15 -7.67 -17.29
C ALA A 104 7.28 -8.20 -18.73
N PHE A 105 6.51 -9.22 -19.13
CA PHE A 105 6.63 -9.85 -20.45
C PHE A 105 5.49 -9.51 -21.42
N ILE A 106 4.26 -9.43 -20.91
CA ILE A 106 3.03 -9.25 -21.70
C ILE A 106 2.51 -7.80 -21.59
N GLY A 107 3.01 -7.04 -20.63
CA GLY A 107 2.46 -5.74 -20.25
C GLY A 107 1.28 -5.87 -19.28
N GLY A 108 0.83 -4.73 -18.76
CA GLY A 108 -0.28 -4.69 -17.81
C GLY A 108 -1.61 -5.10 -18.43
N SER A 109 -2.32 -6.00 -17.76
CA SER A 109 -3.66 -6.40 -18.18
C SER A 109 -4.57 -6.61 -16.97
N LEU A 110 -5.63 -5.80 -16.92
CA LEU A 110 -6.75 -5.90 -15.98
C LEU A 110 -7.30 -7.33 -15.90
N TRP A 111 -7.25 -8.09 -16.99
CA TRP A 111 -7.73 -9.47 -17.05
C TRP A 111 -6.91 -10.44 -16.21
N VAL A 112 -5.60 -10.25 -16.11
CA VAL A 112 -4.74 -11.14 -15.31
C VAL A 112 -4.98 -10.88 -13.83
N LEU A 113 -5.13 -9.61 -13.43
CA LEU A 113 -5.54 -9.23 -12.08
C LEU A 113 -6.95 -9.76 -11.75
N ALA A 114 -7.90 -9.62 -12.67
CA ALA A 114 -9.27 -10.13 -12.49
C ALA A 114 -9.29 -11.67 -12.36
N LEU A 115 -8.51 -12.39 -13.17
CA LEU A 115 -8.38 -13.84 -13.08
C LEU A 115 -7.74 -14.27 -11.76
N GLY A 116 -6.65 -13.63 -11.34
CA GLY A 116 -6.00 -13.89 -10.05
C GLY A 116 -6.96 -13.66 -8.88
N THR A 117 -7.70 -12.54 -8.92
CA THR A 117 -8.73 -12.20 -7.93
C THR A 117 -9.82 -13.26 -7.88
N ALA A 118 -10.35 -13.68 -9.04
CA ALA A 118 -11.40 -14.68 -9.12
C ALA A 118 -10.95 -16.06 -8.62
N LEU A 119 -9.72 -16.49 -8.96
CA LEU A 119 -9.17 -17.77 -8.52
C LEU A 119 -8.93 -17.80 -7.01
N ILE A 120 -8.25 -16.77 -6.46
CA ILE A 120 -7.94 -16.71 -5.03
C ILE A 120 -9.23 -16.54 -4.23
N GLY A 121 -10.08 -15.58 -4.58
CA GLY A 121 -11.35 -15.37 -3.89
C GLY A 121 -12.28 -16.58 -4.00
N GLY A 122 -12.31 -17.29 -5.14
CA GLY A 122 -13.07 -18.52 -5.29
C GLY A 122 -12.59 -19.65 -4.38
N LEU A 123 -11.28 -19.80 -4.23
CA LEU A 123 -10.70 -20.81 -3.34
C LEU A 123 -10.99 -20.48 -1.87
N VAL A 124 -10.80 -19.23 -1.45
CA VAL A 124 -11.11 -18.78 -0.07
C VAL A 124 -12.61 -18.93 0.22
N GLY A 125 -13.47 -18.60 -0.74
CA GLY A 125 -14.92 -18.74 -0.60
C GLY A 125 -15.40 -20.17 -0.37
N ALA A 126 -14.64 -21.17 -0.84
CA ALA A 126 -14.96 -22.58 -0.66
C ALA A 126 -14.69 -23.08 0.78
N GLU A 127 -13.89 -22.38 1.58
CA GLU A 127 -13.40 -22.85 2.88
C GLU A 127 -14.52 -23.01 3.92
N VAL A 128 -15.34 -21.97 4.10
CA VAL A 128 -16.36 -21.95 5.16
C VAL A 128 -17.38 -23.09 5.00
N PRO A 129 -17.97 -23.35 3.80
CA PRO A 129 -18.85 -24.51 3.62
C PRO A 129 -18.18 -25.86 3.89
N LEU A 130 -16.89 -26.01 3.52
CA LEU A 130 -16.14 -27.25 3.73
C LEU A 130 -15.88 -27.50 5.22
N LEU A 131 -15.40 -26.48 5.93
CA LEU A 131 -15.15 -26.54 7.37
C LEU A 131 -16.42 -26.79 8.17
N MET A 132 -17.51 -26.13 7.79
CA MET A 132 -18.81 -26.32 8.42
C MET A 132 -19.29 -27.76 8.23
N THR A 133 -19.19 -28.29 7.00
CA THR A 133 -19.54 -29.68 6.71
C THR A 133 -18.68 -30.65 7.53
N LEU A 134 -17.37 -30.40 7.64
CA LEU A 134 -16.46 -31.23 8.43
C LEU A 134 -16.77 -31.25 9.93
N LEU A 135 -17.20 -30.11 10.48
CA LEU A 135 -17.54 -29.99 11.90
C LEU A 135 -18.90 -30.59 12.27
N GLN A 136 -19.83 -30.58 11.31
CA GLN A 136 -21.18 -31.10 11.50
C GLN A 136 -21.30 -32.58 11.10
N SER A 137 -20.35 -33.10 10.31
CA SER A 137 -20.30 -34.51 9.93
C SER A 137 -20.32 -35.42 11.16
N GLY A 138 -21.37 -36.24 11.28
CA GLY A 138 -21.53 -37.19 12.38
C GLY A 138 -22.20 -36.65 13.65
N ARG A 139 -22.76 -35.43 13.63
CA ARG A 139 -23.63 -34.91 14.70
C ARG A 139 -25.05 -34.68 14.19
N VAL A 140 -26.04 -35.15 14.94
CA VAL A 140 -27.42 -34.64 14.80
C VAL A 140 -27.41 -33.27 15.47
N ALA A 141 -27.07 -32.23 14.71
CA ALA A 141 -26.94 -30.88 15.24
C ALA A 141 -28.31 -30.20 15.26
N GLU A 142 -28.77 -29.78 16.44
CA GLU A 142 -29.89 -28.85 16.56
C GLU A 142 -29.53 -27.51 15.89
N ALA A 143 -30.55 -26.77 15.43
CA ALA A 143 -30.35 -25.48 14.76
C ALA A 143 -29.52 -24.49 15.63
N THR A 144 -29.68 -24.55 16.95
CA THR A 144 -28.95 -23.73 17.92
C THR A 144 -27.45 -24.05 17.96
N ASP A 145 -27.08 -25.34 17.93
CA ASP A 145 -25.68 -25.78 17.93
C ASP A 145 -24.98 -25.46 16.62
N THR A 146 -25.72 -25.54 15.52
CA THR A 146 -25.30 -25.11 14.18
C THR A 146 -24.99 -23.62 14.17
N GLY A 147 -25.90 -22.79 14.69
CA GLY A 147 -25.69 -21.34 14.80
C GLY A 147 -24.48 -20.96 15.66
N ARG A 148 -24.28 -21.63 16.81
CA ARG A 148 -23.11 -21.39 17.67
C ARG A 148 -21.80 -21.77 17.00
N THR A 149 -21.78 -22.88 16.27
CA THR A 149 -20.59 -23.33 15.53
C THR A 149 -20.23 -22.34 14.43
N LEU A 150 -21.23 -21.90 13.66
CA LEU A 150 -21.06 -20.88 12.63
C LEU A 150 -20.53 -19.58 13.22
N ALA A 151 -21.11 -19.09 14.32
CA ALA A 151 -20.67 -17.87 14.98
C ALA A 151 -19.19 -17.94 15.42
N ASN A 152 -18.76 -19.07 15.98
CA ASN A 152 -17.36 -19.27 16.37
C ASN A 152 -16.40 -19.31 15.16
N LEU A 153 -16.82 -19.97 14.07
CA LEU A 153 -16.04 -20.01 12.83
C LEU A 153 -15.92 -18.61 12.22
N THR A 154 -17.03 -17.89 12.11
CA THR A 154 -17.05 -16.51 11.60
C THR A 154 -16.21 -15.57 12.47
N ALA A 155 -16.23 -15.73 13.80
CA ALA A 155 -15.38 -14.94 14.69
C ALA A 155 -13.88 -15.22 14.47
N ALA A 156 -13.49 -16.50 14.29
CA ALA A 156 -12.12 -16.86 13.99
C ALA A 156 -11.69 -16.37 12.60
N ASP A 157 -12.58 -16.43 11.62
CA ASP A 157 -12.37 -15.92 10.26
C ASP A 157 -12.10 -14.41 10.27
N TYR A 158 -12.93 -13.61 10.94
CA TYR A 158 -12.71 -12.17 11.07
C TYR A 158 -11.45 -11.81 11.86
N LEU A 159 -11.11 -12.58 12.90
CA LEU A 159 -9.85 -12.38 13.63
C LEU A 159 -8.65 -12.68 12.73
N GLY A 160 -8.72 -13.77 11.95
CA GLY A 160 -7.73 -14.11 10.94
C GLY A 160 -7.57 -13.02 9.90
N ALA A 161 -8.67 -12.56 9.32
CA ALA A 161 -8.71 -11.49 8.34
C ALA A 161 -8.07 -10.19 8.86
N LEU A 162 -8.34 -9.81 10.11
CA LEU A 162 -7.69 -8.66 10.75
C LEU A 162 -6.16 -8.86 10.87
N LEU A 163 -5.73 -10.01 11.38
CA LEU A 163 -4.31 -10.33 11.54
C LEU A 163 -3.60 -10.37 10.18
N GLY A 164 -4.20 -10.99 9.18
CA GLY A 164 -3.72 -11.00 7.80
C GLY A 164 -3.60 -9.59 7.23
N GLY A 165 -4.67 -8.81 7.36
CA GLY A 165 -4.75 -7.44 6.86
C GLY A 165 -3.70 -6.50 7.45
N LEU A 166 -3.34 -6.68 8.71
CA LEU A 166 -2.25 -5.95 9.36
C LEU A 166 -0.88 -6.54 9.03
N SER A 167 -0.77 -7.86 8.92
CA SER A 167 0.52 -8.51 8.66
C SER A 167 1.13 -8.12 7.31
N TRP A 168 0.30 -7.87 6.29
CA TRP A 168 0.80 -7.51 4.96
C TRP A 168 1.59 -6.18 4.95
N PRO A 169 0.99 -5.02 5.26
CA PRO A 169 1.68 -3.73 5.20
C PRO A 169 2.74 -3.55 6.29
N PHE A 170 2.57 -4.16 7.47
CA PHE A 170 3.47 -3.90 8.61
C PHE A 170 4.58 -4.92 8.79
N VAL A 171 4.46 -6.14 8.24
CA VAL A 171 5.44 -7.22 8.48
C VAL A 171 5.93 -7.83 7.17
N LEU A 172 5.03 -8.34 6.34
CA LEU A 172 5.39 -9.12 5.16
C LEU A 172 5.99 -8.22 4.08
N LEU A 173 5.31 -7.14 3.71
CA LEU A 173 5.77 -6.25 2.65
C LEU A 173 7.09 -5.54 3.01
N PRO A 174 7.28 -4.94 4.20
CA PRO A 174 8.53 -4.24 4.53
C PRO A 174 9.75 -5.15 4.68
N HIS A 175 9.57 -6.38 5.19
CA HIS A 175 10.71 -7.28 5.48
C HIS A 175 10.99 -8.30 4.37
N LEU A 176 9.95 -8.77 3.67
CA LEU A 176 10.09 -9.81 2.66
C LEU A 176 9.91 -9.24 1.25
N GLY A 177 9.19 -8.13 1.07
CA GLY A 177 8.79 -7.63 -0.24
C GLY A 177 7.65 -8.45 -0.84
N MET A 178 7.16 -8.05 -2.02
CA MET A 178 5.93 -8.61 -2.62
C MET A 178 6.01 -10.12 -2.89
N ILE A 179 7.03 -10.57 -3.63
CA ILE A 179 7.14 -11.98 -4.08
C ILE A 179 7.37 -12.92 -2.90
N ARG A 180 8.34 -12.58 -2.03
CA ARG A 180 8.69 -13.43 -0.88
C ARG A 180 7.61 -13.37 0.19
N GLY A 181 6.94 -12.23 0.35
CA GLY A 181 5.78 -12.07 1.23
C GLY A 181 4.66 -13.03 0.83
N ALA A 182 4.23 -13.02 -0.44
CA ALA A 182 3.20 -13.93 -0.93
C ALA A 182 3.62 -15.41 -0.76
N ALA A 183 4.86 -15.77 -1.11
CA ALA A 183 5.37 -17.13 -0.94
C ALA A 183 5.38 -17.57 0.54
N ALA A 184 5.78 -16.69 1.47
CA ALA A 184 5.76 -16.96 2.90
C ALA A 184 4.34 -17.18 3.43
N THR A 185 3.36 -16.39 2.95
CA THR A 185 1.93 -16.61 3.25
C THR A 185 1.47 -17.98 2.76
N GLY A 186 1.87 -18.38 1.55
CA GLY A 186 1.60 -19.73 1.03
C GLY A 186 2.17 -20.84 1.90
N ILE A 187 3.40 -20.66 2.40
CA ILE A 187 4.01 -21.60 3.34
C ILE A 187 3.18 -21.70 4.63
N VAL A 188 2.76 -20.57 5.21
CA VAL A 188 1.91 -20.55 6.41
C VAL A 188 0.58 -21.28 6.16
N ASN A 189 -0.06 -21.03 5.01
CA ASN A 189 -1.29 -21.70 4.61
C ASN A 189 -1.12 -23.23 4.55
N LEU A 190 -0.08 -23.70 3.85
CA LEU A 190 0.22 -25.12 3.71
C LEU A 190 0.57 -25.78 5.05
N VAL A 191 1.26 -25.08 5.94
CA VAL A 191 1.56 -25.57 7.30
C VAL A 191 0.27 -25.69 8.12
N ALA A 192 -0.61 -24.69 8.08
CA ALA A 192 -1.92 -24.76 8.74
C ALA A 192 -2.74 -25.96 8.21
N ALA A 193 -2.79 -26.12 6.89
CA ALA A 193 -3.47 -27.25 6.24
C ALA A 193 -2.86 -28.61 6.60
N ALA A 194 -1.53 -28.70 6.74
CA ALA A 194 -0.85 -29.92 7.17
C ALA A 194 -1.18 -30.26 8.63
N VAL A 195 -1.21 -29.27 9.52
CA VAL A 195 -1.65 -29.44 10.91
C VAL A 195 -3.10 -29.95 10.94
N VAL A 196 -4.02 -29.32 10.20
CA VAL A 196 -5.40 -29.81 10.10
C VAL A 196 -5.44 -31.23 9.54
N SER A 197 -4.65 -31.54 8.52
CA SER A 197 -4.61 -32.88 7.91
C SER A 197 -4.17 -33.97 8.90
N VAL A 198 -3.09 -33.73 9.64
CA VAL A 198 -2.54 -34.70 10.60
C VAL A 198 -3.44 -34.85 11.82
N PHE A 199 -4.01 -33.76 12.33
CA PHE A 199 -4.80 -33.81 13.56
C PHE A 199 -6.26 -34.19 13.28
N LEU A 200 -6.88 -33.55 12.29
CA LEU A 200 -8.30 -33.65 11.96
C LEU A 200 -8.61 -34.87 11.10
N LEU A 201 -7.91 -34.97 9.98
CA LEU A 201 -8.32 -35.86 8.88
C LEU A 201 -7.82 -37.29 9.06
N ARG A 202 -6.77 -37.54 9.84
CA ARG A 202 -6.29 -38.92 10.14
C ARG A 202 -7.36 -39.87 10.70
N ARG A 203 -8.46 -39.32 11.24
CA ARG A 203 -9.59 -40.09 11.80
C ARG A 203 -10.75 -40.26 10.82
N VAL A 204 -10.76 -39.50 9.73
CA VAL A 204 -11.88 -39.40 8.78
C VAL A 204 -11.51 -39.98 7.41
N VAL A 205 -10.24 -39.88 7.00
CA VAL A 205 -9.76 -40.36 5.69
C VAL A 205 -8.93 -41.64 5.82
N GLY A 206 -8.91 -42.46 4.77
CA GLY A 206 -8.08 -43.65 4.73
C GLY A 206 -6.58 -43.32 4.69
N VAL A 207 -5.73 -44.22 5.17
CA VAL A 207 -4.27 -44.02 5.24
C VAL A 207 -3.67 -43.63 3.89
N ARG A 208 -4.12 -44.26 2.79
CA ARG A 208 -3.66 -43.92 1.43
C ARG A 208 -3.96 -42.46 1.07
N GLN A 209 -5.18 -41.99 1.37
CA GLN A 209 -5.61 -40.62 1.09
C GLN A 209 -4.84 -39.60 1.95
N LEU A 210 -4.56 -39.95 3.21
CA LEU A 210 -3.75 -39.12 4.09
C LEU A 210 -2.30 -38.99 3.57
N VAL A 211 -1.70 -40.11 3.14
CA VAL A 211 -0.35 -40.10 2.57
C VAL A 211 -0.29 -39.27 1.29
N THR A 212 -1.27 -39.41 0.39
CA THR A 212 -1.32 -38.59 -0.83
C THR A 212 -1.51 -37.11 -0.52
N ALA A 213 -2.34 -36.77 0.48
CA ALA A 213 -2.54 -35.40 0.92
C ALA A 213 -1.26 -34.77 1.49
N LEU A 214 -0.56 -35.49 2.37
CA LEU A 214 0.72 -35.04 2.92
C LEU A 214 1.81 -34.94 1.84
N GLY A 215 1.81 -35.86 0.87
CA GLY A 215 2.68 -35.79 -0.31
C GLY A 215 2.43 -34.54 -1.16
N ALA A 216 1.16 -34.19 -1.40
CA ALA A 216 0.81 -32.96 -2.13
C ALA A 216 1.21 -31.69 -1.37
N LEU A 217 0.95 -31.65 -0.05
CA LEU A 217 1.35 -30.53 0.81
C LEU A 217 2.87 -30.34 0.84
N THR A 218 3.64 -31.43 0.95
CA THR A 218 5.11 -31.38 0.95
C THR A 218 5.68 -30.97 -0.40
N ALA A 219 5.10 -31.44 -1.50
CA ALA A 219 5.49 -30.99 -2.85
C ALA A 219 5.20 -29.50 -3.05
N ALA A 220 4.02 -29.03 -2.66
CA ALA A 220 3.64 -27.61 -2.70
C ALA A 220 4.56 -26.75 -1.83
N LEU A 221 4.90 -27.23 -0.63
CA LEU A 221 5.84 -26.56 0.27
C LEU A 221 7.23 -26.47 -0.36
N GLY A 222 7.74 -27.56 -0.96
CA GLY A 222 9.01 -27.57 -1.67
C GLY A 222 9.05 -26.57 -2.83
N LEU A 223 7.96 -26.46 -3.59
CA LEU A 223 7.82 -25.46 -4.65
C LEU A 223 7.92 -24.02 -4.10
N LEU A 224 7.17 -23.70 -3.05
CA LEU A 224 7.18 -22.35 -2.46
C LEU A 224 8.51 -22.01 -1.78
N VAL A 225 9.16 -22.98 -1.12
CA VAL A 225 10.50 -22.79 -0.54
C VAL A 225 11.53 -22.55 -1.65
N THR A 226 11.42 -23.26 -2.77
CA THR A 226 12.28 -23.04 -3.94
C THR A 226 12.08 -21.64 -4.52
N LEU A 227 10.83 -21.19 -4.64
CA LEU A 227 10.53 -19.81 -5.03
C LEU A 227 11.14 -18.81 -4.03
N LEU A 228 10.94 -19.02 -2.73
CA LEU A 228 11.44 -18.12 -1.68
C LEU A 228 12.97 -17.98 -1.71
N ALA A 229 13.69 -19.08 -1.98
CA ALA A 229 15.14 -19.09 -2.13
C ALA A 229 15.60 -18.42 -3.45
N GLY A 230 14.89 -18.65 -4.55
CA GLY A 230 15.20 -18.08 -5.87
C GLY A 230 14.69 -16.65 -6.09
N ALA A 231 13.80 -16.15 -5.24
CA ALA A 231 13.06 -14.90 -5.45
C ALA A 231 13.96 -13.68 -5.65
N ARG A 232 15.12 -13.61 -4.98
CA ARG A 232 16.05 -12.48 -5.14
C ARG A 232 16.56 -12.33 -6.59
N GLY A 233 16.86 -13.46 -7.24
CA GLY A 233 17.31 -13.46 -8.64
C GLY A 233 16.18 -13.10 -9.61
N ILE A 234 14.97 -13.58 -9.32
CA ILE A 234 13.77 -13.26 -10.12
C ILE A 234 13.41 -11.78 -9.99
N GLU A 235 13.42 -11.25 -8.77
CA GLU A 235 13.06 -9.86 -8.50
C GLU A 235 14.04 -8.91 -9.19
N THR A 236 15.35 -9.11 -9.05
CA THR A 236 16.36 -8.28 -9.72
C THR A 236 16.27 -8.33 -11.25
N THR A 237 16.14 -9.54 -11.82
CA THR A 237 16.09 -9.73 -13.27
C THR A 237 14.79 -9.22 -13.89
N SER A 238 13.65 -9.51 -13.28
CA SER A 238 12.34 -9.07 -13.75
C SER A 238 12.14 -7.58 -13.53
N ARG A 239 12.62 -7.02 -12.41
CA ARG A 239 12.55 -5.57 -12.16
C ARG A 239 13.32 -4.80 -13.20
N GLN A 240 14.54 -5.22 -13.54
CA GLN A 240 15.31 -4.58 -14.59
C GLN A 240 14.57 -4.57 -15.95
N ARG A 241 13.70 -5.55 -16.23
CA ARG A 241 12.92 -5.56 -17.49
C ARG A 241 11.74 -4.59 -17.51
N LEU A 242 11.25 -4.17 -16.34
CA LEU A 242 10.20 -3.14 -16.25
C LEU A 242 10.72 -1.75 -16.64
N TYR A 243 12.03 -1.55 -16.58
CA TYR A 243 12.66 -0.28 -16.89
C TYR A 243 13.54 -0.41 -18.14
N THR A 244 13.37 0.51 -19.08
CA THR A 244 14.18 0.55 -20.32
C THR A 244 15.67 0.73 -20.03
N ASP A 245 15.99 1.50 -18.99
CA ASP A 245 17.36 1.88 -18.64
C ASP A 245 17.87 1.10 -17.41
N PRO A 246 19.19 0.87 -17.30
CA PRO A 246 19.80 0.19 -16.16
C PRO A 246 19.42 0.82 -14.82
N ILE A 247 18.96 0.00 -13.87
CA ILE A 247 18.69 0.40 -12.49
C ILE A 247 20.02 0.55 -11.76
N ILE A 248 20.30 1.75 -11.25
CA ILE A 248 21.53 2.07 -10.51
C ILE A 248 21.30 2.21 -9.00
N ALA A 249 20.06 2.47 -8.58
CA ALA A 249 19.68 2.42 -7.18
C ALA A 249 18.24 1.93 -7.02
N TYR A 250 18.02 1.16 -5.96
CA TYR A 250 16.73 0.62 -5.59
C TYR A 250 16.56 0.67 -4.08
N ARG A 251 15.42 1.18 -3.62
CA ARG A 251 15.00 1.13 -2.20
C ARG A 251 13.51 0.82 -2.13
N HIS A 252 13.12 0.06 -1.11
CA HIS A 252 11.73 -0.08 -0.71
C HIS A 252 11.62 0.45 0.72
N THR A 253 10.78 1.46 0.93
CA THR A 253 10.60 2.10 2.23
C THR A 253 9.20 1.81 2.76
N ALA A 254 8.90 2.28 3.97
CA ALA A 254 7.54 2.23 4.50
C ALA A 254 6.55 3.13 3.73
N TYR A 255 7.06 4.01 2.86
CA TYR A 255 6.26 4.97 2.11
C TYR A 255 6.04 4.53 0.67
N GLN A 256 7.10 4.07 -0.02
CA GLN A 256 7.06 3.80 -1.45
C GLN A 256 8.24 2.93 -1.94
N GLU A 257 8.12 2.41 -3.15
CA GLU A 257 9.24 1.88 -3.94
C GLU A 257 9.98 3.03 -4.65
N ILE A 258 11.30 3.10 -4.49
CA ILE A 258 12.16 4.11 -5.12
C ILE A 258 13.12 3.42 -6.09
N VAL A 259 13.05 3.78 -7.36
CA VAL A 259 13.94 3.26 -8.41
C VAL A 259 14.63 4.41 -9.12
N VAL A 260 15.95 4.33 -9.24
CA VAL A 260 16.75 5.26 -10.05
C VAL A 260 17.37 4.50 -11.19
N THR A 261 17.11 4.94 -12.42
CA THR A 261 17.73 4.39 -13.63
C THR A 261 18.69 5.39 -14.24
N ARG A 262 19.68 4.89 -15.01
CA ARG A 262 20.62 5.73 -15.74
C ARG A 262 21.06 5.11 -17.06
N ARG A 263 21.04 5.91 -18.12
CA ARG A 263 21.65 5.59 -19.41
C ARG A 263 22.45 6.78 -19.93
N GLY A 264 23.78 6.65 -19.90
CA GLY A 264 24.66 7.80 -20.14
C GLY A 264 24.41 8.89 -19.11
N ASP A 265 24.10 10.10 -19.58
CA ASP A 265 23.80 11.27 -18.74
C ASP A 265 22.30 11.42 -18.41
N ASP A 266 21.43 10.58 -18.99
CA ASP A 266 20.00 10.54 -18.66
C ASP A 266 19.79 9.72 -17.38
N LEU A 267 19.39 10.39 -16.29
CA LEU A 267 19.04 9.80 -15.01
C LEU A 267 17.56 10.04 -14.74
N ARG A 268 16.86 9.00 -14.29
CA ARG A 268 15.43 9.05 -14.03
C ARG A 268 15.10 8.52 -12.65
N LEU A 269 14.18 9.20 -11.97
CA LEU A 269 13.61 8.78 -10.70
C LEU A 269 12.20 8.27 -10.92
N TYR A 270 11.92 7.07 -10.40
CA TYR A 270 10.60 6.49 -10.35
C TYR A 270 10.21 6.23 -8.89
N LEU A 271 8.98 6.60 -8.55
CA LEU A 271 8.35 6.31 -7.26
C LEU A 271 7.09 5.49 -7.52
N ASP A 272 7.01 4.28 -6.95
CA ASP A 272 5.96 3.28 -7.22
C ASP A 272 5.70 3.07 -8.73
N GLY A 273 6.78 2.98 -9.51
CA GLY A 273 6.73 2.82 -10.97
C GLY A 273 6.39 4.09 -11.76
N GLY A 274 5.89 5.14 -11.11
CA GLY A 274 5.61 6.43 -11.73
C GLY A 274 6.87 7.26 -11.93
N LEU A 275 7.15 7.67 -13.17
CA LEU A 275 8.25 8.59 -13.49
C LEU A 275 8.01 9.94 -12.79
N GLN A 276 8.96 10.35 -11.94
CA GLN A 276 8.92 11.64 -11.26
C GLN A 276 9.72 12.70 -12.00
N PHE A 277 10.94 12.37 -12.44
CA PHE A 277 11.74 13.25 -13.29
C PHE A 277 12.71 12.47 -14.16
N ALA A 278 13.12 13.08 -15.28
CA ALA A 278 14.26 12.67 -16.09
C ALA A 278 15.19 13.88 -16.26
N THR A 279 16.51 13.70 -16.14
CA THR A 279 17.47 14.82 -16.22
C THR A 279 17.43 15.55 -17.56
N VAL A 280 16.96 14.90 -18.62
CA VAL A 280 16.84 15.48 -19.96
C VAL A 280 15.79 16.59 -20.07
N ASP A 281 14.75 16.58 -19.23
CA ASP A 281 13.62 17.51 -19.34
C ASP A 281 13.09 18.05 -18.00
N GLU A 282 13.65 17.63 -16.86
CA GLU A 282 13.18 18.07 -15.54
C GLU A 282 13.19 19.59 -15.37
N TYR A 283 14.11 20.30 -16.04
CA TYR A 283 14.17 21.77 -16.02
C TYR A 283 12.83 22.40 -16.42
N ARG A 284 12.09 21.77 -17.34
CA ARG A 284 10.77 22.26 -17.76
C ARG A 284 9.78 22.22 -16.61
N TYR A 285 9.83 21.18 -15.78
CA TYR A 285 8.99 21.03 -14.61
C TYR A 285 9.46 21.94 -13.47
N SER A 286 10.75 21.88 -13.11
CA SER A 286 11.32 22.59 -11.96
C SER A 286 11.29 24.11 -12.15
N GLU A 287 11.62 24.63 -13.33
CA GLU A 287 11.52 26.06 -13.64
C GLU A 287 10.06 26.55 -13.66
N SER A 288 9.15 25.77 -14.24
CA SER A 288 7.72 26.12 -14.30
C SER A 288 7.03 26.06 -12.93
N LEU A 289 7.53 25.21 -12.03
CA LEU A 289 7.05 25.12 -10.66
C LEU A 289 7.55 26.32 -9.83
N VAL A 290 8.83 26.67 -9.99
CA VAL A 290 9.51 27.63 -9.12
C VAL A 290 9.28 29.07 -9.58
N TYR A 291 9.58 29.43 -10.83
CA TYR A 291 9.65 30.83 -11.24
C TYR A 291 8.31 31.57 -11.23
N PRO A 292 7.19 31.01 -11.73
CA PRO A 292 5.89 31.70 -11.65
C PRO A 292 5.40 31.90 -10.22
N ALA A 293 5.81 31.01 -9.32
CA ALA A 293 5.43 31.05 -7.93
C ALA A 293 6.36 31.94 -7.09
N LEU A 294 7.54 32.34 -7.59
CA LEU A 294 8.35 33.40 -7.01
C LEU A 294 7.82 34.77 -7.41
N GLY A 295 7.54 35.60 -6.41
CA GLY A 295 7.26 37.01 -6.61
C GLY A 295 8.52 37.84 -6.48
N SER A 296 8.42 39.12 -6.80
CA SER A 296 9.46 40.08 -6.45
C SER A 296 9.69 40.08 -4.94
N GLY A 297 10.95 39.87 -4.53
CA GLY A 297 11.36 40.02 -3.13
C GLY A 297 11.17 38.80 -2.22
N ALA A 298 10.88 37.60 -2.74
CA ALA A 298 10.83 36.39 -1.91
C ALA A 298 12.20 36.13 -1.26
N ARG A 299 12.24 36.09 0.08
CA ARG A 299 13.45 35.82 0.88
C ARG A 299 13.48 34.42 1.46
N SER A 300 12.32 33.88 1.78
CA SER A 300 12.20 32.60 2.44
C SER A 300 11.11 31.78 1.80
N VAL A 301 11.42 30.52 1.53
CA VAL A 301 10.56 29.63 0.76
C VAL A 301 10.38 28.31 1.49
N LEU A 302 9.13 27.87 1.60
CA LEU A 302 8.78 26.54 2.09
C LEU A 302 8.47 25.64 0.90
N VAL A 303 9.15 24.52 0.77
CA VAL A 303 8.89 23.47 -0.21
C VAL A 303 8.29 22.28 0.54
N LEU A 304 7.09 21.86 0.14
CA LEU A 304 6.44 20.66 0.66
C LEU A 304 6.64 19.53 -0.33
N GLY A 305 7.39 18.50 0.05
CA GLY A 305 7.92 17.45 -0.83
C GLY A 305 9.22 17.86 -1.52
N GLY A 306 9.43 17.35 -2.74
CA GLY A 306 10.58 17.70 -3.58
C GLY A 306 11.90 17.14 -3.07
N GLY A 307 11.88 16.01 -2.35
CA GLY A 307 13.06 15.33 -1.80
C GLY A 307 14.23 15.11 -2.77
N ASP A 308 13.98 15.16 -4.08
CA ASP A 308 15.00 15.15 -5.15
C ASP A 308 15.93 16.39 -5.15
N GLY A 309 15.48 17.52 -4.62
CA GLY A 309 16.25 18.77 -4.53
C GLY A 309 16.30 19.62 -5.80
N LEU A 310 15.55 19.28 -6.85
CA LEU A 310 15.50 20.04 -8.11
C LEU A 310 14.82 21.40 -7.91
N ALA A 311 13.72 21.45 -7.15
CA ALA A 311 13.09 22.71 -6.80
C ALA A 311 14.03 23.61 -5.98
N ALA A 312 14.73 23.04 -4.99
CA ALA A 312 15.74 23.76 -4.21
C ALA A 312 16.86 24.31 -5.11
N ARG A 313 17.30 23.54 -6.12
CA ARG A 313 18.32 23.99 -7.08
C ARG A 313 17.90 25.28 -7.81
N GLU A 314 16.67 25.33 -8.32
CA GLU A 314 16.17 26.54 -9.02
C GLU A 314 15.94 27.71 -8.05
N LEU A 315 15.50 27.44 -6.83
CA LEU A 315 15.36 28.46 -5.78
C LEU A 315 16.69 29.11 -5.41
N LEU A 316 17.77 28.33 -5.33
CA LEU A 316 19.10 28.84 -4.98
C LEU A 316 19.70 29.78 -6.03
N ARG A 317 19.20 29.73 -7.28
CA ARG A 317 19.58 30.67 -8.35
C ARG A 317 18.96 32.06 -8.16
N GLN A 318 17.97 32.19 -7.28
CA GLN A 318 17.26 33.44 -7.05
C GLN A 318 18.01 34.27 -5.99
N PRO A 319 18.57 35.44 -6.36
CA PRO A 319 19.46 36.20 -5.47
C PRO A 319 18.76 36.73 -4.21
N GLY A 320 17.44 36.86 -4.24
CA GLY A 320 16.64 37.27 -3.08
C GLY A 320 16.48 36.18 -2.02
N VAL A 321 16.64 34.90 -2.38
CA VAL A 321 16.33 33.76 -1.49
C VAL A 321 17.48 33.50 -0.53
N GLN A 322 17.16 33.63 0.76
CA GLN A 322 18.05 33.49 1.91
C GLN A 322 17.80 32.21 2.69
N GLN A 323 16.56 31.70 2.70
CA GLN A 323 16.19 30.50 3.43
C GLN A 323 15.21 29.64 2.63
N ILE A 324 15.48 28.33 2.59
CA ILE A 324 14.61 27.32 1.98
C ILE A 324 14.38 26.26 3.04
N VAL A 325 13.13 26.01 3.42
CA VAL A 325 12.76 24.87 4.25
C VAL A 325 12.11 23.86 3.34
N GLN A 326 12.63 22.64 3.29
CA GLN A 326 12.09 21.56 2.48
C GLN A 326 11.60 20.44 3.39
N VAL A 327 10.31 20.15 3.38
CA VAL A 327 9.70 19.11 4.21
C VAL A 327 9.47 17.88 3.33
N GLU A 328 10.21 16.81 3.57
CA GLU A 328 10.11 15.56 2.81
C GLU A 328 9.65 14.43 3.74
N LEU A 329 8.72 13.61 3.27
CA LEU A 329 8.15 12.51 4.04
C LEU A 329 9.11 11.33 4.11
N ASP A 330 9.76 11.00 2.98
CA ASP A 330 10.59 9.81 2.86
C ASP A 330 12.10 10.15 2.94
N PRO A 331 12.79 9.78 4.05
CA PRO A 331 14.21 10.06 4.21
C PRO A 331 15.09 9.37 3.16
N ALA A 332 14.65 8.25 2.59
CA ALA A 332 15.44 7.55 1.58
C ALA A 332 15.51 8.33 0.26
N VAL A 333 14.49 9.13 -0.07
CA VAL A 333 14.52 10.01 -1.25
C VAL A 333 15.61 11.07 -1.06
N VAL A 334 15.70 11.68 0.12
CA VAL A 334 16.73 12.67 0.47
C VAL A 334 18.13 12.05 0.44
N GLU A 335 18.30 10.84 0.98
CA GLU A 335 19.58 10.12 0.94
C GLU A 335 20.04 9.87 -0.50
N LEU A 336 19.15 9.37 -1.36
CA LEU A 336 19.42 9.16 -2.78
C LEU A 336 19.68 10.49 -3.51
N ALA A 337 19.01 11.56 -3.12
CA ALA A 337 19.22 12.89 -3.68
C ALA A 337 20.60 13.46 -3.35
N ARG A 338 21.11 13.23 -2.14
CA ARG A 338 22.46 13.66 -1.72
C ARG A 338 23.57 12.79 -2.29
N THR A 339 23.25 11.56 -2.68
CA THR A 339 24.21 10.56 -3.19
C THR A 339 24.01 10.33 -4.69
N THR A 340 23.19 9.35 -5.08
CA THR A 340 23.00 8.88 -6.45
C THR A 340 22.54 9.97 -7.42
N MET A 341 21.67 10.88 -6.99
CA MET A 341 21.08 11.95 -7.82
C MET A 341 21.76 13.31 -7.62
N ARG A 342 22.87 13.37 -6.88
CA ARG A 342 23.58 14.63 -6.57
C ARG A 342 23.94 15.43 -7.81
N GLY A 343 24.33 14.74 -8.89
CA GLY A 343 24.63 15.39 -10.16
C GLY A 343 23.43 16.13 -10.77
N ALA A 344 22.21 15.59 -10.59
CA ALA A 344 20.99 16.20 -11.11
C ALA A 344 20.59 17.45 -10.32
N ASN A 345 20.63 17.40 -8.98
CA ASN A 345 20.26 18.55 -8.15
C ASN A 345 21.41 19.54 -7.89
N GLY A 346 22.63 19.26 -8.37
CA GLY A 346 23.79 20.13 -8.20
C GLY A 346 24.24 20.28 -6.75
N GLY A 347 23.89 19.34 -5.87
CA GLY A 347 24.17 19.43 -4.43
C GLY A 347 23.32 20.48 -3.68
N SER A 348 22.17 20.88 -4.23
CA SER A 348 21.29 21.91 -3.67
C SER A 348 20.91 21.65 -2.20
N LEU A 349 20.70 20.39 -1.84
CA LEU A 349 20.29 20.00 -0.48
C LEU A 349 21.38 20.22 0.59
N ASP A 350 22.64 20.42 0.19
CA ASP A 350 23.75 20.73 1.10
C ASP A 350 24.07 22.22 1.17
N ASP A 351 23.39 23.08 0.40
CA ASP A 351 23.56 24.53 0.51
C ASP A 351 23.12 24.98 1.91
N PRO A 352 23.88 25.84 2.62
CA PRO A 352 23.56 26.27 3.97
C PRO A 352 22.21 27.02 4.08
N ARG A 353 21.66 27.50 2.96
CA ARG A 353 20.33 28.11 2.90
C ARG A 353 19.20 27.09 2.90
N VAL A 354 19.48 25.80 2.64
CA VAL A 354 18.48 24.73 2.57
C VAL A 354 18.43 23.93 3.87
N HIS A 355 17.27 23.94 4.52
CA HIS A 355 16.98 23.13 5.69
C HIS A 355 15.99 22.03 5.34
N VAL A 356 16.46 20.79 5.28
CA VAL A 356 15.61 19.63 5.03
C VAL A 356 15.04 19.11 6.35
N VAL A 357 13.72 18.95 6.39
CA VAL A 357 12.97 18.42 7.52
C VAL A 357 12.33 17.10 7.07
N ILE A 358 12.56 16.02 7.83
CA ILE A 358 11.91 14.74 7.59
C ILE A 358 10.62 14.69 8.42
N ASP A 359 9.49 14.96 7.80
CA ASP A 359 8.18 14.99 8.45
C ASP A 359 7.04 14.92 7.41
N ASP A 360 5.83 14.59 7.86
CA ASP A 360 4.64 14.79 7.04
C ASP A 360 4.35 16.29 6.90
N ALA A 361 4.31 16.78 5.67
CA ALA A 361 4.10 18.20 5.36
C ALA A 361 2.87 18.78 6.07
N MET A 362 1.76 18.05 6.11
CA MET A 362 0.51 18.53 6.70
C MET A 362 0.55 18.53 8.23
N SER A 363 1.22 17.55 8.83
CA SER A 363 1.45 17.46 10.27
C SER A 363 2.42 18.54 10.74
N TRP A 364 3.50 18.75 9.99
CA TRP A 364 4.48 19.80 10.22
C TRP A 364 3.84 21.20 10.20
N LEU A 365 3.01 21.49 9.18
CA LEU A 365 2.26 22.75 9.07
C LEU A 365 1.29 23.00 10.23
N ARG A 366 0.71 21.94 10.81
CA ARG A 366 -0.23 22.03 11.94
C ARG A 366 0.46 22.11 13.30
N GLY A 367 1.75 21.82 13.36
CA GLY A 367 2.52 21.83 14.60
C GLY A 367 2.54 23.23 15.26
N PRO A 368 2.11 23.37 16.53
CA PRO A 368 2.12 24.66 17.20
C PRO A 368 3.56 25.21 17.30
N GLY A 369 3.80 26.37 16.68
CA GLY A 369 5.09 27.07 16.72
C GLY A 369 6.14 26.61 15.71
N ARG A 370 5.79 25.80 14.70
CA ARG A 370 6.75 25.25 13.71
C ARG A 370 6.50 25.61 12.24
N GLY A 371 5.37 26.24 11.90
CA GLY A 371 5.31 27.07 10.69
C GLY A 371 6.40 28.16 10.78
N PRO A 372 6.93 28.68 9.66
CA PRO A 372 8.12 29.53 9.67
C PRO A 372 7.90 30.73 10.60
N SER A 373 8.40 30.63 11.82
CA SER A 373 8.74 31.78 12.64
C SER A 373 10.07 32.27 12.10
N MET A 374 10.01 32.93 10.94
CA MET A 374 11.06 33.85 10.55
C MET A 374 11.17 34.86 11.67
N ARG A 375 12.23 34.71 12.47
CA ARG A 375 12.51 35.60 13.59
C ARG A 375 12.68 37.00 13.01
N SER A 376 11.66 37.83 13.16
CA SER A 376 11.82 39.27 13.06
C SER A 376 12.88 39.69 14.09
N SER A 377 13.88 40.41 13.59
CA SER A 377 14.95 41.00 14.39
C SER A 377 14.39 41.85 15.54
N PRO A 378 15.08 41.94 16.69
CA PRO A 378 14.51 42.47 17.92
C PRO A 378 14.65 43.99 17.98
N THR A 379 13.75 44.75 17.38
CA THR A 379 13.53 46.16 17.73
C THR A 379 12.12 46.61 17.36
N CYS A 380 11.18 46.53 18.31
CA CYS A 380 10.28 47.66 18.57
C CYS A 380 9.61 47.52 19.96
N PRO A 381 9.55 48.60 20.76
CA PRO A 381 9.14 48.53 22.15
C PRO A 381 7.62 48.69 22.35
N THR A 382 7.15 48.15 23.47
CA THR A 382 5.94 48.52 24.25
C THR A 382 4.53 48.14 23.75
N ARG A 383 3.85 47.33 24.61
CA ARG A 383 2.44 47.39 25.07
C ARG A 383 1.33 47.43 23.99
N THR A 384 0.35 46.52 23.90
CA THR A 384 -0.57 46.00 24.93
C THR A 384 -1.35 44.75 24.48
N ARG A 385 -1.35 43.71 25.34
CA ARG A 385 -2.34 42.63 25.59
C ARG A 385 -2.83 41.66 24.46
N PRO A 386 -3.18 40.41 24.84
CA PRO A 386 -3.42 39.30 23.92
C PRO A 386 -4.90 39.06 23.64
N CYS A 387 -5.27 38.77 22.39
CA CYS A 387 -6.57 38.21 22.04
C CYS A 387 -6.38 37.07 21.03
N TRP A 388 -6.34 35.83 21.54
CA TRP A 388 -6.83 34.69 20.78
C TRP A 388 -8.37 34.74 20.77
N PRO A 389 -9.00 34.25 19.70
CA PRO A 389 -9.95 33.18 19.97
C PRO A 389 -9.75 31.97 19.07
N ALA A 390 -9.96 30.82 19.71
CA ALA A 390 -10.14 29.52 19.11
C ALA A 390 -11.28 29.51 18.07
N CYS A 391 -11.12 28.72 17.01
CA CYS A 391 -12.23 28.09 16.31
C CYS A 391 -11.76 26.79 15.65
N ILE A 392 -12.10 25.67 16.30
CA ILE A 392 -12.23 24.34 15.69
C ILE A 392 -13.74 24.11 15.55
N ARG A 393 -14.26 23.97 14.33
CA ARG A 393 -14.98 22.74 13.88
C ARG A 393 -15.50 22.83 12.43
N PRO A 394 -15.70 21.65 11.79
CA PRO A 394 -15.97 21.50 10.36
C PRO A 394 -17.47 21.38 10.06
N SER A 395 -17.92 21.84 8.89
CA SER A 395 -19.23 21.43 8.34
C SER A 395 -19.32 21.61 6.82
N SER A 396 -19.45 20.46 6.14
CA SER A 396 -20.37 20.14 5.05
C SER A 396 -21.07 21.28 4.25
N THR A 397 -20.92 21.21 2.92
CA THR A 397 -21.90 21.56 1.86
C THR A 397 -22.55 22.96 1.82
N ARG A 398 -22.13 23.79 0.86
CA ARG A 398 -22.93 24.37 -0.27
C ARG A 398 -22.24 25.64 -0.80
N TRP A 399 -22.12 25.71 -2.12
CA TRP A 399 -21.66 26.88 -2.87
C TRP A 399 -22.79 27.89 -3.10
N PRO A 400 -22.49 29.19 -3.15
CA PRO A 400 -23.21 30.15 -4.00
C PRO A 400 -22.29 30.82 -5.05
N PRO A 401 -22.86 31.45 -6.10
CA PRO A 401 -22.15 31.82 -7.32
C PRO A 401 -21.37 33.14 -7.23
N VAL A 402 -20.39 33.25 -8.12
CA VAL A 402 -19.45 34.35 -8.32
C VAL A 402 -20.15 35.62 -8.86
N HIS A 403 -19.91 36.76 -8.20
CA HIS A 403 -20.09 38.09 -8.80
C HIS A 403 -18.74 38.81 -8.83
N TRP A 404 -18.36 39.32 -10.01
CA TRP A 404 -17.14 40.09 -10.22
C TRP A 404 -17.46 41.59 -10.33
N PRO A 405 -16.79 42.48 -9.58
CA PRO A 405 -16.76 43.90 -9.90
C PRO A 405 -15.49 44.30 -10.63
N ARG A 406 -15.69 45.21 -11.58
CA ARG A 406 -14.75 45.79 -12.54
C ARG A 406 -13.69 46.68 -11.87
N ARG A 407 -12.60 46.90 -12.63
CA ARG A 407 -11.58 47.95 -12.46
C ARG A 407 -12.17 49.31 -12.10
N THR A 408 -11.47 50.03 -11.23
CA THR A 408 -11.33 51.50 -11.29
C THR A 408 -9.88 51.88 -10.97
N ASP A 409 -9.38 52.85 -11.73
CA ASP A 409 -8.02 53.40 -11.75
C ASP A 409 -7.71 54.35 -10.58
N GLY A 410 -6.41 54.56 -10.33
CA GLY A 410 -5.84 55.86 -9.94
C GLY A 410 -5.35 56.04 -8.49
N GLY A 411 -4.10 56.49 -8.33
CA GLY A 411 -3.65 57.26 -7.15
C GLY A 411 -2.34 56.80 -6.51
N ALA A 412 -1.33 57.66 -6.56
CA ALA A 412 0.01 57.49 -5.96
C ALA A 412 0.02 57.54 -4.42
N GLY A 413 0.93 56.80 -3.80
CA GLY A 413 1.28 56.88 -2.39
C GLY A 413 2.33 55.84 -2.01
N GLY A 414 3.49 56.26 -1.50
CA GLY A 414 4.59 55.38 -1.11
C GLY A 414 4.42 54.73 0.27
N GLN A 415 5.27 53.72 0.51
CA GLN A 415 5.50 52.87 1.71
C GLN A 415 4.74 51.52 1.77
N PRO A 416 5.29 50.51 2.48
CA PRO A 416 6.67 50.01 2.51
C PRO A 416 6.73 48.55 2.02
N VAL A 417 7.93 48.05 1.74
CA VAL A 417 8.20 46.65 1.37
C VAL A 417 7.78 45.73 2.53
N LEU A 418 6.67 45.01 2.35
CA LEU A 418 6.19 43.96 3.25
C LEU A 418 6.86 42.62 2.88
N ASP A 419 7.46 41.97 3.88
CA ASP A 419 7.99 40.60 3.85
C ASP A 419 6.95 39.65 3.25
N ALA A 420 7.32 38.92 2.19
CA ALA A 420 6.44 38.00 1.49
C ALA A 420 6.91 36.55 1.70
N ASP A 421 6.20 35.84 2.59
CA ASP A 421 6.36 34.40 2.84
C ASP A 421 5.63 33.59 1.77
N ARG A 422 6.32 32.65 1.10
CA ARG A 422 5.71 31.81 0.04
C ARG A 422 5.88 30.31 0.30
N VAL A 423 4.83 29.56 -0.04
CA VAL A 423 4.77 28.10 0.03
C VAL A 423 4.68 27.55 -1.39
N LEU A 424 5.60 26.64 -1.72
CA LEU A 424 5.58 25.81 -2.93
C LEU A 424 5.17 24.40 -2.51
N ALA A 425 4.10 23.89 -3.13
CA ALA A 425 3.69 22.51 -2.96
C ALA A 425 4.21 21.69 -4.15
N HIS A 426 5.07 20.71 -3.87
CA HIS A 426 5.52 19.73 -4.84
C HIS A 426 4.51 18.58 -4.81
N GLY A 427 3.70 18.45 -5.87
CA GLY A 427 2.81 17.31 -6.01
C GLY A 427 3.63 16.08 -6.41
N VAL A 428 3.72 15.08 -5.55
CA VAL A 428 4.00 13.70 -5.99
C VAL A 428 2.83 13.32 -6.89
N VAL A 429 3.10 13.10 -8.17
CA VAL A 429 2.07 12.66 -9.11
C VAL A 429 1.82 11.17 -8.83
N GLY A 430 0.99 10.91 -7.83
CA GLY A 430 0.26 9.64 -7.72
C GLY A 430 -0.79 9.62 -8.83
N ALA A 431 -0.70 8.64 -9.73
CA ALA A 431 -1.63 8.45 -10.84
C ALA A 431 -3.04 8.15 -10.32
N GLY A 432 -3.83 9.20 -10.06
CA GLY A 432 -5.09 9.00 -9.37
C GLY A 432 -6.02 10.20 -9.29
N ARG A 433 -5.95 11.14 -10.25
CA ARG A 433 -7.04 12.02 -10.71
C ARG A 433 -6.44 13.14 -11.54
N GLY A 434 -6.98 13.36 -12.74
CA GLY A 434 -6.90 14.65 -13.39
C GLY A 434 -7.50 15.70 -12.47
N VAL A 435 -6.65 16.40 -11.72
CA VAL A 435 -7.01 17.66 -11.11
C VAL A 435 -7.14 18.62 -12.28
N ARG A 436 -8.37 18.84 -12.77
CA ARG A 436 -8.67 20.04 -13.55
C ARG A 436 -8.11 21.23 -12.75
N GLY A 437 -7.36 22.09 -13.43
CA GLY A 437 -6.51 23.16 -12.88
C GLY A 437 -7.20 24.26 -12.06
N ASP A 438 -8.34 23.98 -11.42
CA ASP A 438 -9.17 24.97 -10.73
C ASP A 438 -9.09 24.88 -9.20
N ALA A 439 -8.35 23.91 -8.63
CA ALA A 439 -8.29 23.70 -7.18
C ALA A 439 -7.06 24.33 -6.47
N LEU A 440 -5.94 24.56 -7.17
CA LEU A 440 -4.75 25.19 -6.58
C LEU A 440 -4.85 26.70 -6.27
N PRO A 441 -5.65 27.54 -6.97
CA PRO A 441 -5.63 28.98 -6.68
C PRO A 441 -6.25 29.38 -5.33
N ARG A 442 -6.94 28.45 -4.64
CA ARG A 442 -7.77 28.81 -3.48
C ARG A 442 -7.09 28.66 -2.12
N LEU A 443 -5.98 27.92 -2.02
CA LEU A 443 -5.24 27.84 -0.75
C LEU A 443 -4.41 29.11 -0.46
N CYS A 444 -4.06 29.90 -1.47
CA CYS A 444 -3.30 31.14 -1.28
C CYS A 444 -4.15 32.38 -0.93
N ALA A 445 -5.48 32.27 -0.86
CA ALA A 445 -6.37 33.43 -0.72
C ALA A 445 -6.86 33.69 0.71
N HIS A 446 -6.34 32.99 1.74
CA HIS A 446 -6.74 33.19 3.14
C HIS A 446 -5.61 33.63 4.08
N VAL A 447 -4.56 34.20 3.50
CA VAL A 447 -3.60 35.03 4.24
C VAL A 447 -3.66 36.43 3.61
N ARG A 448 -4.58 37.25 4.09
CA ARG A 448 -4.54 38.71 3.93
C ARG A 448 -4.62 39.33 5.31
#